data_AF-A0A1G9W3V1-F1
#
_entry.id   AF-A0A1G9W3V1-F1
#
_cell.length_a   1.000
_cell.length_b   1.000
_cell.length_c   1.000
_cell.angle_alpha   90.00
_cell.angle_beta   90.00
_cell.angle_gamma   90.00
#
_symmetry.space_group_name_H-M   'P 1'
#
loop_
_entity.id
_entity.type
_entity.pdbx_description
1 polymer ?
#
loop_
_entity_poly.entity_id
_entity_poly.type
_entity_poly.pdbx_seq_one_letter_code
_entity_poly.pdbx_strand_id
1 'polypeptide(L)'
;MVNEIGSYFYGALLGVFILAIFFRRANGTGAFAGVIAGMLAVWAVVTFADISFLYNNVVGAVVAVAVGYVVSLFGKAPVKEKLAGLVFGDTEPVQEVLKRRQSEADKVKEIEEEKTMKKWPYILVGYFFVTLLILYIIQTTTM
;
A
#
# COMPACT_ATOMS: atom_id res chain seq x y z
N MET A 1 -23.58 -21.19 -3.52
CA MET A 1 -22.23 -21.31 -4.12
C MET A 1 -21.39 -20.03 -4.07
N VAL A 2 -21.84 -18.92 -3.45
CA VAL A 2 -20.99 -17.73 -3.24
C VAL A 2 -20.26 -17.71 -1.89
N ASN A 3 -20.79 -18.43 -0.89
CA ASN A 3 -20.27 -18.42 0.49
C ASN A 3 -19.03 -19.32 0.69
N GLU A 4 -18.76 -20.24 -0.26
CA GLU A 4 -17.63 -21.16 -0.16
C GLU A 4 -16.32 -20.52 -0.61
N ILE A 5 -16.34 -19.87 -1.77
CA ILE A 5 -15.18 -19.17 -2.34
C ILE A 5 -14.70 -18.05 -1.40
N GLY A 6 -15.64 -17.37 -0.73
CA GLY A 6 -15.34 -16.30 0.21
C GLY A 6 -14.49 -16.78 1.40
N SER A 7 -14.82 -17.92 2.02
CA SER A 7 -14.10 -18.36 3.22
C SER A 7 -12.67 -18.81 2.93
N TYR A 8 -12.42 -19.40 1.76
CA TYR A 8 -11.06 -19.74 1.32
C TYR A 8 -10.15 -18.51 1.25
N PHE A 9 -10.71 -17.37 0.82
CA PHE A 9 -10.01 -16.10 0.79
C PHE A 9 -9.75 -15.56 2.21
N TYR A 10 -10.71 -15.70 3.12
CA TYR A 10 -10.54 -15.30 4.52
C TYR A 10 -9.41 -16.10 5.22
N GLY A 11 -9.27 -17.40 4.95
CA GLY A 11 -8.18 -18.22 5.51
C GLY A 11 -6.79 -17.76 5.08
N ALA A 12 -6.59 -17.54 3.77
CA ALA A 12 -5.32 -17.04 3.25
C ALA A 12 -5.01 -15.60 3.74
N LEU A 13 -6.02 -14.73 3.79
CA LEU A 13 -5.87 -13.37 4.28
C LEU A 13 -5.50 -13.35 5.77
N LEU A 14 -6.19 -14.14 6.60
CA LEU A 14 -5.88 -14.30 8.02
C LEU A 14 -4.46 -14.82 8.24
N GLY A 15 -4.02 -15.82 7.45
CA GLY A 15 -2.65 -16.32 7.50
C GLY A 15 -1.61 -15.23 7.21
N VAL A 16 -1.84 -14.39 6.21
CA VAL A 16 -0.92 -13.29 5.88
C VAL A 16 -0.96 -12.18 6.94
N PHE A 17 -2.11 -11.92 7.57
CA PHE A 17 -2.19 -11.02 8.72
C PHE A 17 -1.38 -11.55 9.92
N ILE A 18 -1.50 -12.84 10.23
CA ILE A 18 -0.70 -13.49 11.28
C ILE A 18 0.80 -13.37 10.94
N LEU A 19 1.18 -13.63 9.69
CA LEU A 19 2.55 -13.47 9.23
C LEU A 19 3.05 -12.03 9.45
N ALA A 20 2.24 -11.03 9.12
CA ALA A 20 2.60 -9.61 9.27
C ALA A 20 2.74 -9.18 10.74
N ILE A 21 1.88 -9.68 11.63
CA ILE A 21 1.88 -9.30 13.06
C ILE A 21 3.02 -10.01 13.81
N PHE A 22 3.27 -11.29 13.53
CA PHE A 22 4.21 -12.11 14.31
C PHE A 22 5.63 -12.13 13.74
N PHE A 23 5.83 -11.88 12.44
CA PHE A 23 7.14 -12.04 11.81
C PHE A 23 7.72 -10.70 11.34
N ARG A 24 8.76 -10.24 12.04
CA ARG A 24 9.51 -9.00 11.75
C ARG A 24 10.27 -9.01 10.41
N ARG A 25 10.27 -10.13 9.68
CA ARG A 25 10.88 -10.26 8.35
C ARG A 25 9.85 -10.30 7.23
N ALA A 26 8.55 -10.27 7.55
CA ALA A 26 7.49 -10.27 6.55
C ALA A 26 7.60 -9.06 5.63
N ASN A 27 7.76 -9.30 4.32
CA ASN A 27 7.81 -8.25 3.30
C ASN A 27 6.57 -8.32 2.40
N GLY A 28 6.27 -7.21 1.70
CA GLY A 28 5.10 -7.13 0.83
C GLY A 28 5.09 -8.19 -0.28
N THR A 29 6.28 -8.54 -0.80
CA THR A 29 6.44 -9.61 -1.81
C THR A 29 6.13 -10.99 -1.27
N GLY A 30 6.58 -11.31 -0.05
CA GLY A 30 6.30 -12.57 0.63
C GLY A 30 4.85 -12.67 1.05
N ALA A 31 4.25 -11.59 1.54
CA ALA A 31 2.81 -11.54 1.81
C ALA A 31 1.98 -11.85 0.55
N PHE A 32 2.33 -11.22 -0.59
CA PHE A 32 1.65 -11.47 -1.87
C PHE A 32 1.83 -12.91 -2.37
N ALA A 33 3.05 -13.44 -2.31
CA ALA A 33 3.32 -14.83 -2.66
C ALA A 33 2.58 -15.82 -1.73
N GLY A 34 2.47 -15.49 -0.44
CA GLY A 34 1.71 -16.25 0.55
C GLY A 34 0.21 -16.30 0.23
N VAL A 35 -0.42 -15.17 -0.14
CA VAL A 35 -1.83 -15.17 -0.57
C VAL A 35 -2.04 -16.09 -1.76
N ILE A 36 -1.21 -15.96 -2.80
CA ILE A 36 -1.34 -16.76 -4.02
C ILE A 36 -1.15 -18.25 -3.70
N ALA A 37 -0.10 -18.60 -2.96
CA ALA A 37 0.18 -19.98 -2.59
C ALA A 37 -0.90 -20.58 -1.69
N GLY A 38 -1.43 -19.81 -0.73
CA GLY A 38 -2.56 -20.21 0.11
C GLY A 38 -3.82 -20.49 -0.72
N MET A 39 -4.12 -19.61 -1.68
CA MET A 39 -5.26 -19.80 -2.60
C MET A 39 -5.10 -21.05 -3.47
N LEU A 40 -3.91 -21.29 -4.01
CA LEU A 40 -3.60 -22.50 -4.80
C LEU A 40 -3.68 -23.77 -3.95
N ALA A 41 -3.19 -23.74 -2.71
CA ALA A 41 -3.25 -24.88 -1.82
C ALA A 41 -4.70 -25.24 -1.45
N VAL A 42 -5.54 -24.24 -1.15
CA VAL A 42 -6.96 -24.48 -0.90
C VAL A 42 -7.65 -25.05 -2.13
N TRP A 43 -7.36 -24.52 -3.32
CA TRP A 43 -7.90 -25.04 -4.57
C TRP A 43 -7.50 -26.49 -4.83
N ALA A 44 -6.24 -26.85 -4.56
CA ALA A 44 -5.76 -28.23 -4.64
C ALA A 44 -6.47 -29.14 -3.63
N VAL A 45 -6.62 -28.72 -2.36
CA VAL A 45 -7.32 -29.51 -1.34
C VAL A 45 -8.78 -29.75 -1.74
N VAL A 46 -9.51 -28.73 -2.22
CA VAL A 46 -10.90 -28.91 -2.67
C VAL A 46 -11.01 -29.86 -3.87
N THR A 47 -10.00 -29.89 -4.75
CA THR A 47 -10.02 -30.75 -5.95
C THR A 47 -9.69 -32.21 -5.62
N PHE A 48 -8.83 -32.46 -4.64
CA PHE A 48 -8.32 -33.81 -4.32
C PHE A 48 -8.87 -34.41 -3.02
N ALA A 49 -9.41 -33.59 -2.11
CA ALA A 49 -9.83 -33.99 -0.78
C ALA A 49 -11.19 -33.35 -0.42
N ASP A 50 -12.23 -34.18 -0.34
CA ASP A 50 -13.61 -33.80 -0.02
C ASP A 50 -13.78 -33.54 1.50
N ILE A 51 -12.97 -32.63 2.05
CA ILE A 51 -12.88 -32.34 3.48
C ILE A 51 -13.74 -31.11 3.83
N SER A 52 -14.34 -31.14 5.02
CA SER A 52 -15.14 -30.03 5.56
C SER A 52 -14.44 -28.68 5.45
N PHE A 53 -15.24 -27.70 5.02
CA PHE A 53 -14.90 -26.31 4.75
C PHE A 53 -13.99 -25.60 5.76
N LEU A 54 -14.10 -25.93 7.04
CA LEU A 54 -13.28 -25.34 8.10
C LEU A 54 -11.78 -25.69 7.96
N TYR A 55 -11.47 -26.90 7.50
CA TYR A 55 -10.09 -27.38 7.37
C TYR A 55 -9.37 -26.73 6.19
N ASN A 56 -10.11 -26.41 5.13
CA ASN A 56 -9.58 -25.70 3.96
C ASN A 56 -9.01 -24.33 4.35
N ASN A 57 -9.69 -23.61 5.24
CA ASN A 57 -9.22 -22.31 5.74
C ASN A 57 -7.93 -22.43 6.56
N VAL A 58 -7.82 -23.47 7.41
CA VAL A 58 -6.63 -23.73 8.22
C VAL A 58 -5.44 -24.08 7.32
N VAL A 59 -5.64 -24.94 6.32
CA VAL A 59 -4.59 -25.30 5.36
C VAL A 59 -4.15 -24.08 4.56
N GLY A 60 -5.10 -23.28 4.06
CA GLY A 60 -4.81 -22.03 3.35
C GLY A 60 -4.00 -21.04 4.20
N ALA A 61 -4.35 -20.88 5.47
CA ALA A 61 -3.62 -20.01 6.40
C ALA A 61 -2.20 -20.52 6.66
N VAL A 62 -2.03 -21.82 6.95
CA VAL A 62 -0.73 -22.44 7.23
C VAL A 62 0.20 -22.35 6.01
N VAL A 63 -0.30 -22.64 4.81
CA VAL A 63 0.48 -22.54 3.58
C VAL A 63 0.84 -21.09 3.28
N ALA A 64 -0.10 -20.15 3.46
CA ALA A 64 0.17 -18.73 3.25
C ALA A 64 1.25 -18.20 4.20
N VAL A 65 1.22 -18.59 5.48
CA VAL A 65 2.26 -18.24 6.47
C VAL A 65 3.59 -18.87 6.08
N ALA A 66 3.62 -20.18 5.77
CA ALA A 66 4.85 -20.91 5.47
C ALA A 66 5.53 -20.35 4.21
N VAL A 67 4.80 -20.27 3.09
CA VAL A 67 5.33 -19.77 1.82
C VAL A 67 5.66 -18.28 1.94
N GLY A 68 4.78 -17.50 2.56
CA GLY A 68 5.02 -16.08 2.73
C GLY A 68 6.24 -15.78 3.59
N TYR A 69 6.50 -16.58 4.63
CA TYR A 69 7.72 -16.48 5.42
C TYR A 69 8.96 -16.88 4.61
N VAL A 70 8.94 -18.02 3.92
CA VAL A 70 10.06 -18.50 3.11
C VAL A 70 10.44 -17.48 2.02
N VAL A 71 9.47 -16.96 1.27
CA VAL A 71 9.72 -15.92 0.26
C VAL A 71 10.21 -14.63 0.91
N SER A 72 9.69 -14.29 2.10
CA SER A 72 10.19 -13.15 2.87
C SER A 72 11.65 -13.31 3.33
N LEU A 73 12.14 -14.54 3.53
CA LEU A 73 13.54 -14.81 3.84
C LEU A 73 14.46 -14.54 2.65
N PHE A 74 14.04 -14.91 1.43
CA PHE A 74 14.82 -14.70 0.21
C PHE A 74 14.70 -13.27 -0.35
N GLY A 75 13.64 -12.54 0.00
CA GLY A 75 13.46 -11.14 -0.37
C GLY A 75 14.30 -10.17 0.45
N LYS A 76 14.33 -8.89 0.01
CA LYS A 76 14.95 -7.82 0.79
C LYS A 76 14.24 -7.68 2.13
N ALA A 77 15.02 -7.58 3.20
CA ALA A 77 14.48 -7.31 4.52
C ALA A 77 13.73 -5.97 4.50
N PRO A 78 12.49 -5.93 5.05
CA PRO A 78 11.75 -4.68 5.16
C PRO A 78 12.52 -3.68 6.03
N VAL A 79 12.47 -2.39 5.64
CA VAL A 79 13.09 -1.30 6.41
C VAL A 79 12.46 -1.28 7.80
N LYS A 80 13.27 -1.29 8.87
CA LYS A 80 12.79 -1.37 10.26
C LYS A 80 11.76 -0.28 10.59
N GLU A 81 11.93 0.91 10.04
CA GLU A 81 11.00 2.03 10.19
C GLU A 81 9.61 1.74 9.65
N LYS A 82 9.49 0.88 8.63
CA LYS A 82 8.19 0.47 8.07
C LYS A 82 7.44 -0.49 8.98
N LEU A 83 8.16 -1.26 9.80
CA LEU A 83 7.61 -2.26 10.71
C LEU A 83 7.39 -1.74 12.13
N ALA A 84 8.03 -0.61 12.47
CA ALA A 84 7.96 0.02 13.79
C ALA A 84 6.50 0.20 14.25
N GLY A 85 6.13 -0.51 15.30
CA GLY A 85 4.80 -0.47 15.93
C GLY A 85 3.73 -1.37 15.27
N LEU A 86 4.05 -2.04 14.15
CA LEU A 86 3.12 -2.95 13.46
C LEU A 86 3.32 -4.42 13.82
N VAL A 87 4.50 -4.76 14.36
CA VAL A 87 4.85 -6.14 14.77
C VAL A 87 4.66 -6.29 16.27
N PHE A 88 4.09 -7.42 16.69
CA PHE A 88 3.89 -7.72 18.11
C PHE A 88 5.23 -7.71 18.86
N GLY A 89 5.32 -6.89 19.91
CA GLY A 89 6.54 -6.72 20.71
C GLY A 89 7.39 -5.50 20.37
N ASP A 90 6.99 -4.66 19.40
CA ASP A 90 7.57 -3.32 19.27
C ASP A 90 7.07 -2.42 20.42
N THR A 91 8.01 -1.68 21.02
CA THR A 91 7.76 -0.77 22.15
C THR A 91 7.40 0.65 21.71
N GLU A 92 7.61 0.99 20.44
CA GLU A 92 7.28 2.31 19.91
C GLU A 92 5.77 2.41 19.61
N PRO A 93 5.08 3.43 20.14
CA PRO A 93 3.67 3.64 19.83
C PRO A 93 3.51 4.04 18.36
N VAL A 94 2.61 3.34 17.65
CA VAL A 94 2.31 3.56 16.22
C VAL A 94 2.09 5.04 15.90
N GLN A 95 1.44 5.77 16.81
CA GLN A 95 1.13 7.19 16.66
C GLN A 95 2.38 8.07 16.54
N GLU A 96 3.47 7.76 17.25
CA GLU A 96 4.72 8.53 17.16
C GLU A 96 5.43 8.27 15.82
N VAL A 97 5.46 7.01 15.38
CA VAL A 97 6.01 6.62 14.08
C VAL A 97 5.24 7.30 12.95
N LEU A 98 3.91 7.34 13.02
CA LEU A 98 3.06 8.01 12.05
C LEU A 98 3.27 9.53 12.03
N LYS A 99 3.35 10.17 13.20
CA LYS A 99 3.65 11.61 13.30
C LYS A 99 4.99 11.96 12.66
N ARG A 100 6.04 11.14 12.89
CA ARG A 100 7.36 11.36 12.27
C ARG A 100 7.27 11.34 10.75
N ARG A 101 6.60 10.33 10.18
CA ARG A 101 6.39 10.21 8.72
C ARG A 101 5.57 11.35 8.14
N GLN A 102 4.52 11.78 8.84
CA GLN A 102 3.72 12.93 8.43
C GLN A 102 4.59 14.19 8.37
N SER A 103 5.41 14.44 9.41
CA SER A 103 6.32 15.59 9.42
C SER A 103 7.39 15.55 8.33
N GLU A 104 7.92 14.35 8.01
CA GLU A 104 8.87 14.17 6.90
C GLU A 104 8.19 14.41 5.55
N ALA A 105 6.97 13.90 5.35
CA ALA A 105 6.21 14.12 4.13
C ALA A 105 5.80 15.59 3.96
N ASP A 106 5.41 16.26 5.04
CA ASP A 106 5.06 17.68 5.03
C ASP A 106 6.28 18.54 4.71
N LYS A 107 7.47 18.22 5.24
CA LYS A 107 8.73 18.89 4.87
C LYS A 107 9.06 18.72 3.39
N VAL A 108 8.88 17.52 2.84
CA VAL A 108 9.13 17.28 1.40
C VAL A 108 8.15 18.10 0.55
N LYS A 109 6.87 18.14 0.93
CA LYS A 109 5.86 18.97 0.28
C LYS A 109 6.16 20.46 0.39
N GLU A 110 6.58 20.93 1.55
CA GLU A 110 6.95 22.34 1.78
C GLU A 110 8.13 22.75 0.88
N ILE A 111 9.16 21.90 0.78
CA ILE A 111 10.30 22.11 -0.14
C ILE A 111 9.85 22.08 -1.61
N GLU A 112 8.91 21.19 -1.96
CA GLU A 112 8.38 21.07 -3.32
C GLU A 112 7.48 22.26 -3.68
N GLU A 113 6.61 22.70 -2.78
CA GLU A 113 5.79 23.91 -2.90
C GLU A 113 6.65 25.17 -2.99
N GLU A 114 7.69 25.30 -2.15
CA GLU A 114 8.64 26.41 -2.23
C GLU A 114 9.35 26.47 -3.59
N LYS A 115 9.70 25.30 -4.16
CA LYS A 115 10.28 25.20 -5.51
C LYS A 115 9.27 25.50 -6.61
N THR A 116 8.01 25.07 -6.47
CA THR A 116 6.99 25.19 -7.51
C THR A 116 6.37 26.59 -7.56
N MET A 117 6.16 27.24 -6.40
CA MET A 117 5.43 28.51 -6.33
C MET A 117 6.19 29.72 -6.88
N LYS A 118 7.50 29.60 -7.14
CA LYS A 118 8.32 30.75 -7.55
C LYS A 118 7.97 31.38 -8.90
N LYS A 119 7.29 30.67 -9.82
CA LYS A 119 7.10 31.15 -11.21
C LYS A 119 5.65 31.31 -11.68
N TRP A 120 4.71 30.55 -11.10
CA TRP A 120 3.31 30.53 -11.54
C TRP A 120 2.56 31.87 -11.36
N PRO A 121 2.74 32.62 -10.25
CA PRO A 121 2.04 33.89 -10.06
C PRO A 121 2.42 34.95 -11.11
N TYR A 122 3.70 35.00 -11.49
CA TYR A 122 4.20 35.95 -12.49
C TYR A 122 3.67 35.66 -13.90
N ILE A 123 3.51 34.38 -14.25
CA ILE A 123 2.92 33.96 -15.53
C ILE A 123 1.44 34.39 -15.59
N LEU A 124 0.71 34.23 -14.49
CA LEU A 124 -0.69 34.64 -14.37
C LEU A 124 -0.87 36.15 -14.55
N VAL A 125 -0.03 36.94 -13.88
CA VAL A 125 -0.04 38.40 -14.01
C VAL A 125 0.31 38.82 -15.45
N GLY A 126 1.32 38.22 -16.05
CA GLY A 126 1.68 38.47 -17.46
C GLY A 126 0.54 38.15 -18.42
N TYR A 127 -0.14 37.02 -18.24
CA TYR A 127 -1.29 36.63 -19.05
C TYR A 127 -2.43 37.66 -18.95
N PHE A 128 -2.73 38.14 -17.74
CA PHE A 128 -3.75 39.18 -17.53
C PHE A 128 -3.47 40.44 -18.36
N PHE A 129 -2.24 40.97 -18.33
CA PHE A 129 -1.88 42.15 -19.13
C PHE A 129 -1.90 41.89 -20.63
N VAL A 130 -1.47 40.71 -21.07
CA VAL A 130 -1.56 40.31 -22.49
C VAL A 130 -3.02 40.29 -22.95
N THR A 131 -3.93 39.72 -22.15
CA THR A 131 -5.35 39.70 -22.49
C THR A 131 -5.95 41.11 -22.58
N LEU A 132 -5.57 42.02 -21.67
CA LEU A 132 -6.01 43.42 -21.74
C LEU A 132 -5.49 44.14 -22.99
N LEU A 133 -4.23 43.92 -23.37
CA LEU A 133 -3.65 44.48 -24.59
C LEU A 133 -4.36 43.97 -25.84
N ILE A 134 -4.64 42.66 -25.91
CA ILE A 134 -5.38 42.06 -27.03
C ILE A 134 -6.78 42.67 -27.13
N LEU A 135 -7.50 42.75 -26.00
CA LEU A 135 -8.84 43.36 -25.96
C LEU A 135 -8.81 44.84 -26.38
N TYR A 136 -7.79 45.59 -25.93
CA TYR A 136 -7.60 46.99 -26.32
C TYR A 136 -7.35 47.15 -27.82
N ILE A 137 -6.47 46.34 -28.41
CA ILE A 137 -6.16 46.38 -29.85
C ILE A 137 -7.39 46.03 -30.70
N ILE A 138 -8.17 45.03 -30.28
CA ILE A 138 -9.42 44.68 -30.95
C ILE A 138 -10.37 45.88 -30.90
N GLN A 139 -10.53 46.50 -29.73
CA GLN A 139 -11.41 47.67 -29.58
C GLN A 139 -10.97 48.86 -30.45
N THR A 140 -9.67 49.15 -30.56
CA THR A 140 -9.16 50.26 -31.38
C THR A 140 -9.21 50.00 -32.89
N THR A 141 -9.26 48.74 -33.32
CA THR A 141 -9.31 48.36 -34.75
C THR A 141 -10.76 48.25 -35.25
N THR A 142 -11.71 48.05 -34.33
CA THR A 142 -13.15 47.92 -34.65
C THR A 142 -13.92 49.24 -34.49
N MET A 143 -13.25 50.30 -34.06
CA MET A 143 -13.73 51.69 -33.97
C MET A 143 -13.14 52.51 -35.12
#